data_AF-A0A6V8NTE4-F1
#
_entry.id   AF-A0A6V8NTE4-F1
#
_cell.length_a   1.000
_cell.length_b   1.000
_cell.length_c   1.000
_cell.angle_alpha   90.00
_cell.angle_beta   90.00
_cell.angle_gamma   90.00
#
_symmetry.space_group_name_H-M   'P 1'
#
loop_
_entity.id
_entity.type
_entity.pdbx_description
1 polymer ?
#
loop_
_entity_poly.entity_id
_entity_poly.type
_entity_poly.pdbx_seq_one_letter_code
_entity_poly.pdbx_strand_id
1 'polypeptide(L)' 'MAFVETERGVIISPREVIAMETLGQIGRTLREKGITLEELIESGREIRGKLLEKEYGLRAEEG' A
#
# COMPACT_ATOMS: atom_id res chain seq x y z
N MET A 1 -17.31 -23.10 -4.83
CA MET A 1 -16.70 -21.78 -4.58
C MET A 1 -16.59 -21.10 -5.93
N ALA A 2 -17.22 -19.94 -6.12
CA ALA A 2 -17.21 -19.24 -7.41
C ALA A 2 -16.04 -18.25 -7.45
N PHE A 3 -15.25 -18.29 -8.52
CA PHE A 3 -14.19 -17.32 -8.80
C PHE A 3 -14.73 -16.22 -9.71
N VAL A 4 -14.10 -15.04 -9.67
CA VAL A 4 -14.50 -13.88 -10.46
C VAL A 4 -13.42 -13.60 -11.50
N GLU A 5 -13.81 -13.46 -12.76
CA GLU A 5 -12.93 -13.00 -13.82
C GLU A 5 -12.93 -11.46 -13.85
N THR A 6 -11.74 -10.87 -13.77
CA THR A 6 -11.53 -9.43 -13.88
C THR A 6 -11.55 -8.98 -15.33
N GLU A 7 -11.70 -7.68 -15.57
CA GLU A 7 -11.65 -7.08 -16.93
C GLU A 7 -10.34 -7.35 -17.69
N ARG A 8 -9.28 -7.77 -17.00
CA ARG A 8 -7.98 -8.13 -17.58
C ARG A 8 -7.85 -9.63 -17.86
N GLY A 9 -8.93 -10.40 -17.75
CA GLY A 9 -8.94 -11.86 -17.91
C GLY A 9 -8.27 -12.62 -16.75
N VAL A 10 -8.03 -11.96 -15.61
CA VAL A 10 -7.45 -12.61 -14.42
C VAL A 10 -8.56 -13.16 -13.54
N ILE A 11 -8.46 -14.42 -13.15
CA ILE A 11 -9.42 -15.09 -12.26
C ILE A 11 -8.95 -14.95 -10.81
N ILE A 12 -9.77 -14.35 -9.95
CA ILE A 12 -9.47 -14.12 -8.52
C ILE A 12 -10.60 -14.59 -7.61
N SER A 13 -10.28 -14.72 -6.32
CA SER A 13 -11.29 -15.07 -5.31
C SER A 13 -12.22 -13.89 -5.01
N PRO A 14 -13.49 -14.12 -4.62
CA PRO A 14 -14.40 -13.03 -4.23
C PRO A 14 -13.87 -12.16 -3.09
N ARG A 15 -13.13 -12.75 -2.14
CA ARG A 15 -12.50 -12.00 -1.05
C ARG A 15 -11.48 -10.99 -1.56
N GLU A 16 -10.78 -11.35 -2.63
CA GLU A 16 -9.78 -10.49 -3.26
C GLU A 16 -10.42 -9.33 -4.03
N VAL A 17 -11.56 -9.57 -4.70
CA VAL A 17 -12.36 -8.50 -5.31
C VAL A 17 -12.74 -7.44 -4.27
N ILE A 18 -13.31 -7.87 -3.14
CA ILE A 18 -13.72 -6.96 -2.04
C ILE A 18 -12.52 -6.18 -1.49
N ALA A 19 -11.38 -6.84 -1.32
CA ALA A 19 -10.16 -6.19 -0.84
C ALA A 19 -9.67 -5.12 -1.84
N MET A 20 -9.67 -5.42 -3.14
CA MET A 20 -9.26 -4.48 -4.18
C MET A 20 -10.20 -3.27 -4.27
N GLU A 21 -11.51 -3.48 -4.17
CA GLU A 21 -12.49 -2.39 -4.14
C GLU A 21 -12.27 -1.46 -2.94
N THR A 22 -12.04 -2.05 -1.76
CA THR A 22 -11.77 -1.30 -0.53
C THR A 22 -10.48 -0.49 -0.63
N LEU A 23 -9.39 -1.10 -1.12
CA LEU A 23 -8.13 -0.38 -1.37
C LEU A 23 -8.29 0.75 -2.38
N GLY A 24 -9.09 0.52 -3.44
CA GLY A 24 -9.42 1.54 -4.43
C GLY A 24 -10.19 2.73 -3.82
N GLN A 25 -11.14 2.47 -2.91
CA GLN A 25 -11.84 3.52 -2.17
C GLN A 25 -10.89 4.35 -1.31
N ILE A 26 -10.02 3.69 -0.54
CA ILE A 26 -9.00 4.36 0.30
C ILE A 26 -8.11 5.25 -0.56
N GLY A 27 -7.60 4.73 -1.69
CA GLY A 27 -6.76 5.48 -2.62
C GLY A 27 -7.44 6.74 -3.16
N ARG A 28 -8.73 6.65 -3.51
CA ARG A 28 -9.51 7.83 -3.95
C ARG A 28 -9.62 8.88 -2.84
N THR A 29 -9.98 8.47 -1.62
CA THR A 29 -10.09 9.39 -0.47
C THR A 29 -8.77 10.07 -0.13
N LEU A 30 -7.64 9.34 -0.20
CA LEU A 30 -6.32 9.93 0.03
C LEU A 30 -5.97 10.95 -1.06
N ARG A 31 -6.24 10.62 -2.32
CA ARG A 31 -5.99 11.53 -3.45
C ARG A 31 -6.84 12.81 -3.37
N GLU A 32 -8.09 12.71 -2.96
CA GLU A 32 -8.97 13.87 -2.70
C GLU A 32 -8.41 14.81 -1.62
N LYS A 33 -7.66 14.26 -0.66
CA LYS A 33 -6.92 15.02 0.37
C LYS A 33 -5.57 15.54 -0.10
N GLY A 34 -5.21 15.31 -1.36
CA GLY A 34 -3.91 15.68 -1.93
C GLY A 34 -2.75 14.79 -1.49
N ILE A 35 -3.04 13.63 -0.88
CA ILE A 35 -2.00 12.70 -0.41
C ILE A 35 -1.70 11.70 -1.53
N THR A 36 -0.42 11.60 -1.87
CA THR A 36 0.10 10.70 -2.92
C THR A 36 0.69 9.41 -2.33
N LEU A 37 0.84 8.38 -3.16
CA LEU A 37 1.47 7.13 -2.73
C LEU A 37 2.97 7.35 -2.47
N GLU A 38 3.61 8.17 -3.29
CA GLU A 38 5.02 8.51 -3.19
C GLU A 38 5.34 9.17 -1.85
N GLU A 39 4.51 10.11 -1.40
CA GLU A 39 4.63 10.74 -0.07
C GLU A 39 4.47 9.72 1.07
N LEU A 40 3.53 8.79 0.95
CA LEU A 40 3.33 7.73 1.96
C LEU A 40 4.52 6.77 2.02
N ILE A 41 5.10 6.43 0.87
CA ILE A 41 6.29 5.58 0.79
C ILE A 41 7.47 6.28 1.44
N GLU A 42 7.69 7.56 1.13
CA GLU A 42 8.80 8.33 1.68
C GLU A 42 8.68 8.52 3.19
N SER A 43 7.50 8.93 3.67
CA SER A 43 7.20 9.02 5.10
C SER A 43 7.42 7.66 5.79
N GLY A 44 7.01 6.56 5.15
CA GLY A 44 7.25 5.21 5.65
C GLY A 44 8.74 4.84 5.71
N ARG A 45 9.55 5.25 4.73
CA ARG A 45 11.01 5.03 4.73
C ARG A 45 11.66 5.77 5.88
N GLU A 46 11.31 7.04 6.08
CA GLU A 46 11.83 7.86 7.18
C GLU A 46 11.49 7.24 8.55
N ILE A 47 10.24 6.86 8.76
CA ILE A 47 9.79 6.24 10.02
C ILE A 47 10.52 4.92 10.28
N ARG A 48 10.63 4.05 9.27
CA ARG A 48 11.36 2.78 9.40
C ARG A 48 12.85 3.00 9.67
N GLY A 49 13.46 4.01 9.04
CA GLY A 49 14.86 4.38 9.30
C GLY A 49 15.08 4.78 10.76
N LYS A 50 14.22 5.66 11.30
CA LYS A 50 14.26 6.07 12.72
C LYS A 50 14.07 4.88 13.67
N LEU A 51 13.19 3.94 13.32
CA LEU A 51 12.99 2.72 14.11
C LEU A 51 14.21 1.79 14.07
N LEU A 52 14.83 1.61 12.90
CA LEU A 52 16.05 0.80 12.75
C LEU A 52 17.21 1.34 13.59
N GLU A 53 17.41 2.67 13.57
CA GLU A 53 18.46 3.29 14.36
C GLU A 53 18.15 3.19 15.86
N LYS A 54 16.91 3.43 16.25
CA LYS A 54 16.48 3.37 17.66
C LYS A 54 16.59 1.96 18.26
N GLU A 55 16.10 0.94 17.55
CA GLU A 55 15.98 -0.42 18.09
C GLU A 55 17.25 -1.25 17.88
N TYR A 56 18.04 -0.95 16.83
CA TYR A 56 19.15 -1.79 16.42
C TYR A 56 20.47 -1.03 16.20
N GLY A 57 20.48 0.31 16.29
CA GLY A 57 21.67 1.12 15.99
C GLY A 57 22.08 1.09 14.51
N LEU A 58 21.19 0.59 13.63
CA LEU A 58 21.44 0.47 12.19
C LEU A 58 20.97 1.73 11.47
N ARG A 59 21.83 2.29 10.62
CA ARG A 59 21.43 3.36 9.70
C ARG A 59 20.82 2.75 8.46
N ALA A 60 19.66 3.26 8.05
CA ALA A 60 19.07 2.88 6.77
C ALA A 60 19.97 3.38 5.64
N GLU A 61 20.20 2.54 4.63
CA GLU A 61 20.87 2.95 3.40
C GLU A 61 19.94 3.85 2.58
N GLU A 62 20.49 4.90 1.97
CA GLU A 62 19.78 5.72 0.99
C GLU A 62 19.59 4.88 -0.27
N GLY A 63 18.34 4.56 -0.62
CA GLY A 63 18.01 3.69 -1.76
C GLY A 63 16.95 4.28 -2.65
#